data_AF-A0A0L0G6Q2-F1
#
_entry.id   AF-A0A0L0G6Q2-F1
#
_cell.length_a   1.000
_cell.length_b   1.000
_cell.length_c   1.000
_cell.angle_alpha   90.00
_cell.angle_beta   90.00
_cell.angle_gamma   90.00
#
_symmetry.space_group_name_H-M   'P 1'
#
loop_
_entity.id
_entity.type
_entity.pdbx_description
1 polymer ?
#
loop_
_entity_poly.entity_id
_entity_poly.type
_entity_poly.pdbx_seq_one_letter_code
_entity_poly.pdbx_strand_id
1 'polypeptide(L)'
;MDSDVAQAMLNCDPDGPLMICVAKLYPSIDAKSFFAFGRVMSGSVEKGQTVKVLGENYTLDDDEDMKMELCEHLYINESRYKLEVTRMQAGNWVLLGGVDSSIIKAATITDEVTEDACIFRPAQFNSSAVLKVSVEPVNPTELPKMLESLRSVNKTYPMLETRAEESGEHIIYGTGELYVDCVMHDLRNVFADMLIKVSDPVAAFRETVVETSSIKCFAETPNQKNKLTMISEPLEKGIAEDIEAEAVKIDMTKKQIGDFFQKKYDWDLLAARSVWAFGPDVGGPNVLVDDTLPSEVDKKKLNSVKHSIVQGFQWATREGPLCDEPIRNVKFKILDATIADQPIHRGGGQIIPTARRVAYSAFLMATPRLMEPYYYVEVIAPADCVSAVYTVLARRRGHVVQDAPKPGSPLYMINAYIPCMDSFGFETDLRTYTQGQAFCLSVFDHWQLVPGDPLDKSILIRPLEPQPASALARDFMVKTRRRKGLSEDVSINKFFDDPMLLELARQDVMLNYQ
;
A
#
# COMPACT_ATOMS: atom_id res chain seq x y z
N MET A 1 -5.05 11.61 -25.37
CA MET A 1 -5.44 13.04 -25.56
C MET A 1 -6.23 13.25 -26.85
N ASP A 2 -6.36 12.24 -27.70
CA ASP A 2 -7.05 12.37 -29.00
C ASP A 2 -8.56 12.06 -28.94
N SER A 3 -9.12 11.79 -27.76
CA SER A 3 -10.57 11.58 -27.61
C SER A 3 -11.31 12.91 -27.57
N ASP A 4 -12.54 12.92 -28.09
CA ASP A 4 -13.40 14.11 -28.10
C ASP A 4 -13.64 14.65 -26.69
N VAL A 5 -13.78 13.74 -25.71
CA VAL A 5 -13.88 14.08 -24.28
C VAL A 5 -12.63 14.81 -23.77
N ALA A 6 -11.44 14.37 -24.18
CA ALA A 6 -10.18 15.01 -23.77
C ALA A 6 -10.05 16.42 -24.37
N GLN A 7 -10.45 16.61 -25.63
CA GLN A 7 -10.45 17.94 -26.26
C GLN A 7 -11.46 18.88 -25.61
N ALA A 8 -12.66 18.39 -25.29
CA ALA A 8 -13.68 19.18 -24.58
C ALA A 8 -13.20 19.62 -23.18
N MET A 9 -12.54 18.71 -22.45
CA MET A 9 -11.91 19.03 -21.15
C MET A 9 -10.77 20.05 -21.28
N LEU A 10 -9.94 19.95 -22.31
CA LEU A 10 -8.85 20.92 -22.56
C LEU A 10 -9.40 22.32 -22.86
N ASN A 11 -10.49 22.40 -23.63
CA ASN A 11 -11.15 23.65 -23.96
C ASN A 11 -12.03 24.19 -22.83
N CYS A 12 -12.28 23.38 -21.79
CA CYS A 12 -13.21 23.67 -20.70
C CYS A 12 -14.59 24.07 -21.24
N ASP A 13 -15.08 23.33 -22.24
CA ASP A 13 -16.29 23.65 -22.98
C ASP A 13 -17.54 23.43 -22.11
N PRO A 14 -18.36 24.46 -21.81
CA PRO A 14 -19.59 24.31 -21.04
C PRO A 14 -20.67 23.47 -21.72
N ASP A 15 -20.62 23.32 -23.04
CA ASP A 15 -21.60 22.59 -23.84
C ASP A 15 -21.06 21.22 -24.33
N GLY A 16 -19.85 20.85 -23.89
CA GLY A 16 -19.26 19.53 -24.14
C GLY A 16 -19.81 18.41 -23.26
N PRO A 17 -19.29 17.17 -23.39
CA PRO A 17 -19.65 16.06 -22.52
C PRO A 17 -19.34 16.41 -21.06
N LEU A 18 -20.26 16.07 -20.15
CA LEU A 18 -20.11 16.35 -18.73
C LEU A 18 -18.95 15.51 -18.18
N MET A 19 -17.95 16.16 -17.58
CA MET A 19 -16.88 15.47 -16.86
C MET A 19 -16.60 16.23 -15.55
N ILE A 20 -16.84 15.59 -14.41
CA ILE A 20 -16.54 16.14 -13.09
C ILE A 20 -15.53 15.26 -12.38
N CYS A 21 -14.47 15.87 -11.86
CA CYS A 21 -13.50 15.20 -11.01
C CYS A 21 -13.87 15.43 -9.54
N VAL A 22 -14.40 14.41 -8.87
CA VAL A 22 -14.69 14.44 -7.43
C VAL A 22 -13.44 14.03 -6.66
N ALA A 23 -12.99 14.90 -5.76
CA ALA A 23 -11.76 14.68 -4.99
C ALA A 23 -12.01 14.55 -3.48
N LYS A 24 -13.16 15.00 -2.98
CA LYS A 24 -13.47 14.95 -1.55
C LYS A 24 -14.95 14.77 -1.31
N LEU A 25 -15.28 14.03 -0.26
CA LEU A 25 -16.63 13.96 0.29
C LEU A 25 -16.69 14.77 1.59
N TYR A 26 -17.68 15.66 1.69
CA TYR A 26 -17.96 16.40 2.92
C TYR A 26 -19.18 15.80 3.61
N PRO A 27 -19.10 15.39 4.88
CA PRO A 27 -20.28 14.95 5.61
C PRO A 27 -21.28 16.11 5.73
N SER A 28 -22.57 15.75 5.72
CA SER A 28 -23.65 16.64 6.08
C SER A 28 -23.60 17.00 7.57
N ILE A 29 -24.38 18.01 7.98
CA ILE A 29 -24.44 18.46 9.39
C ILE A 29 -24.95 17.35 10.32
N ASP A 30 -25.84 16.49 9.81
CA ASP A 30 -26.38 15.32 10.50
C ASP A 30 -25.52 14.06 10.31
N ALA A 31 -24.39 14.14 9.60
CA ALA A 31 -23.42 13.07 9.36
C ALA A 31 -23.99 11.79 8.72
N LYS A 32 -25.17 11.87 8.07
CA LYS A 32 -25.84 10.74 7.42
C LYS A 32 -25.62 10.67 5.93
N SER A 33 -25.44 11.81 5.28
CA SER A 33 -25.19 11.90 3.84
C SER A 33 -23.87 12.61 3.58
N PHE A 34 -23.32 12.37 2.40
CA PHE A 34 -22.13 13.06 1.96
C PHE A 34 -22.44 13.93 0.75
N PHE A 35 -21.76 15.07 0.72
CA PHE A 35 -21.72 15.93 -0.44
C PHE A 35 -20.42 15.68 -1.21
N ALA A 36 -20.53 15.33 -2.48
CA ALA A 36 -19.38 15.14 -3.35
C ALA A 36 -18.87 16.49 -3.85
N PHE A 37 -17.63 16.82 -3.50
CA PHE A 37 -16.97 18.05 -3.90
C PHE A 37 -15.98 17.77 -5.02
N GLY A 38 -16.18 18.46 -6.13
CA GLY A 38 -15.38 18.28 -7.33
C GLY A 38 -15.32 19.51 -8.20
N ARG A 39 -14.52 19.42 -9.26
CA ARG A 39 -14.44 20.44 -10.30
C ARG A 39 -15.12 19.93 -11.58
N VAL A 40 -15.97 20.75 -12.16
CA VAL A 40 -16.53 20.49 -13.50
C VAL A 40 -15.44 20.83 -14.51
N MET A 41 -14.92 19.82 -15.20
CA MET A 41 -13.84 19.95 -16.18
C MET A 41 -14.39 20.28 -17.58
N SER A 42 -15.53 19.69 -17.93
CA SER A 42 -16.24 19.87 -19.20
C SER A 42 -17.74 19.72 -18.98
N GLY A 43 -18.53 20.33 -19.86
CA GLY A 43 -19.98 20.28 -19.87
C GLY A 43 -20.63 21.09 -18.74
N SER A 44 -21.89 20.77 -18.47
CA SER A 44 -22.64 21.37 -17.36
C SER A 44 -23.56 20.35 -16.71
N VAL A 45 -23.69 20.45 -15.39
CA VAL A 45 -24.58 19.60 -14.59
C VAL A 45 -25.78 20.42 -14.13
N GLU A 46 -26.97 19.84 -14.24
CA GLU A 46 -28.22 20.43 -13.79
C GLU A 46 -28.84 19.67 -12.62
N LYS A 47 -29.58 20.38 -11.78
CA LYS A 47 -30.31 19.79 -10.66
C LYS A 47 -31.39 18.83 -11.19
N GLY A 48 -31.39 17.60 -10.71
CA GLY A 48 -32.28 16.53 -11.14
C GLY A 48 -31.80 15.75 -12.36
N GLN A 49 -30.56 16.00 -12.83
CA GLN A 49 -29.95 15.22 -13.91
C GLN A 49 -29.46 13.86 -13.39
N THR A 50 -29.71 12.80 -14.14
CA THR A 50 -29.09 11.48 -13.90
C THR A 50 -27.67 11.49 -14.45
N VAL A 51 -26.71 11.03 -13.64
CA VAL A 51 -25.29 11.02 -13.98
C VAL A 51 -24.69 9.64 -13.74
N LYS A 52 -23.68 9.29 -14.53
CA LYS A 52 -22.83 8.10 -14.33
C LYS A 52 -21.73 8.45 -13.33
N VAL A 53 -21.66 7.75 -12.22
CA VAL A 53 -20.56 7.82 -11.26
C VAL A 53 -19.63 6.65 -11.52
N LEU A 54 -18.39 6.94 -11.88
CA LEU A 54 -17.32 5.97 -12.12
C LEU A 54 -16.39 5.98 -10.90
N GLY A 55 -16.27 4.84 -10.22
CA GLY A 55 -15.36 4.63 -9.11
C GLY A 55 -13.90 4.47 -9.54
N GLU A 56 -13.01 4.20 -8.59
CA GLU A 56 -11.56 4.12 -8.82
C GLU A 56 -11.12 2.84 -9.54
N ASN A 57 -11.92 1.76 -9.45
CA ASN A 57 -11.61 0.49 -10.09
C ASN A 57 -12.25 0.36 -11.49
N TYR A 58 -13.06 1.34 -11.90
CA TYR A 58 -13.71 1.33 -13.20
C TYR A 58 -12.68 1.32 -14.34
N THR A 59 -12.86 0.40 -15.28
CA THR A 59 -12.12 0.37 -16.54
C THR A 59 -13.09 0.17 -17.70
N LEU A 60 -12.65 0.42 -18.93
CA LEU A 60 -13.52 0.21 -20.10
C LEU A 60 -13.90 -1.27 -20.30
N ASP A 61 -13.11 -2.19 -19.75
CA ASP A 61 -13.35 -3.63 -19.81
C ASP A 61 -14.21 -4.14 -18.63
N ASP A 62 -14.33 -3.36 -17.56
CA ASP A 62 -15.00 -3.72 -16.31
C ASP A 62 -15.85 -2.56 -15.77
N ASP A 63 -17.17 -2.69 -15.95
CA ASP A 63 -18.17 -1.70 -15.58
C ASP A 63 -18.80 -1.95 -14.19
N GLU A 64 -18.27 -2.87 -13.38
CA GLU A 64 -18.81 -3.18 -12.05
C GLU A 64 -18.78 -1.98 -11.09
N ASP A 65 -17.79 -1.10 -11.22
CA ASP A 65 -17.60 0.11 -10.39
C ASP A 65 -18.26 1.36 -11.01
N MET A 66 -19.28 1.15 -11.87
CA MET A 66 -20.11 2.20 -12.45
C MET A 66 -21.54 2.16 -11.90
N LYS A 67 -22.06 3.34 -11.52
CA LYS A 67 -23.44 3.47 -11.04
C LYS A 67 -24.13 4.72 -11.54
N MET A 68 -25.39 4.57 -11.94
CA MET A 68 -26.27 5.68 -12.27
C MET A 68 -26.86 6.28 -10.99
N GLU A 69 -26.64 7.56 -10.75
CA GLU A 69 -27.18 8.28 -9.59
C GLU A 69 -27.85 9.59 -10.03
N LEU A 70 -28.83 10.04 -9.23
CA LEU A 70 -29.56 11.27 -9.49
C LEU A 70 -28.88 12.42 -8.76
N CYS A 71 -28.52 13.48 -9.48
CA CYS A 71 -28.01 14.69 -8.85
C CYS A 71 -29.16 15.49 -8.22
N GLU A 72 -29.44 15.26 -6.94
CA GLU A 72 -30.58 15.88 -6.24
C GLU A 72 -30.38 17.38 -6.00
N HIS A 73 -29.16 17.77 -5.64
CA HIS A 73 -28.84 19.15 -5.26
C HIS A 73 -27.45 19.57 -5.75
N LEU A 74 -27.35 20.83 -6.14
CA LEU A 74 -26.11 21.49 -6.52
C LEU A 74 -25.87 22.71 -5.63
N TYR A 75 -24.67 22.81 -5.07
CA TYR A 75 -24.29 23.95 -4.25
C TYR A 75 -22.95 24.55 -4.65
N ILE A 76 -22.84 25.86 -4.49
CA ILE A 76 -21.56 26.56 -4.31
C ILE A 76 -21.23 26.56 -2.82
N ASN A 77 -20.04 26.08 -2.47
CA ASN A 77 -19.62 25.92 -1.08
C ASN A 77 -18.86 27.15 -0.59
N GLU A 78 -19.46 27.91 0.34
CA GLU A 78 -18.89 29.11 0.96
C GLU A 78 -18.40 28.82 2.40
N SER A 79 -17.93 27.59 2.63
CA SER A 79 -17.51 27.02 3.93
C SER A 79 -18.62 26.94 4.98
N ARG A 80 -19.11 28.09 5.50
CA ARG A 80 -20.12 28.14 6.57
C ARG A 80 -21.55 28.04 6.06
N TYR A 81 -21.79 28.46 4.82
CA TYR A 81 -23.09 28.38 4.17
C TYR A 81 -22.92 27.83 2.75
N LYS A 82 -24.03 27.39 2.16
CA LYS A 82 -24.08 26.79 0.84
C LYS A 82 -25.12 27.55 0.03
N LEU A 83 -24.77 27.91 -1.20
CA LEU A 83 -25.70 28.56 -2.12
C LEU A 83 -26.22 27.51 -3.10
N GLU A 84 -27.51 27.22 -3.06
CA GLU A 84 -28.12 26.26 -3.98
C GLU A 84 -28.23 26.89 -5.37
N VAL A 85 -27.83 26.12 -6.39
CA VAL A 85 -27.86 26.54 -7.79
C VAL A 85 -28.62 25.52 -8.64
N THR A 86 -29.13 25.95 -9.79
CA THR A 86 -29.86 25.09 -10.72
C THR A 86 -28.94 24.39 -11.73
N ARG A 87 -27.89 25.08 -12.17
CA ARG A 87 -26.92 24.60 -13.16
C ARG A 87 -25.51 25.03 -12.76
N MET A 88 -24.53 24.15 -12.98
CA MET A 88 -23.11 24.47 -12.86
C MET A 88 -22.37 24.17 -14.15
N GLN A 89 -21.54 25.10 -14.59
CA GLN A 89 -20.78 25.00 -15.85
C GLN A 89 -19.32 24.63 -15.60
N ALA A 90 -18.66 24.12 -16.66
CA ALA A 90 -17.24 23.87 -16.72
C ALA A 90 -16.39 25.01 -16.14
N GLY A 91 -15.33 24.65 -15.44
CA GLY A 91 -14.40 25.55 -14.76
C GLY A 91 -14.70 25.72 -13.26
N ASN A 92 -15.95 25.57 -12.85
CA ASN A 92 -16.37 25.82 -11.45
C ASN A 92 -16.16 24.61 -10.54
N TRP A 93 -16.05 24.90 -9.24
CA TRP A 93 -16.19 23.88 -8.19
C TRP A 93 -17.65 23.72 -7.81
N VAL A 94 -18.05 22.48 -7.58
CA VAL A 94 -19.43 22.11 -7.29
C VAL A 94 -19.47 21.16 -6.12
N LEU A 95 -20.50 21.33 -5.30
CA LEU A 95 -20.85 20.44 -4.22
C LEU A 95 -22.16 19.74 -4.59
N LEU A 96 -22.08 18.45 -4.89
CA LEU A 96 -23.16 17.61 -5.40
C LEU A 96 -23.81 16.84 -4.24
N GLY A 97 -25.14 16.82 -4.18
CA GLY A 97 -25.92 15.95 -3.28
C GLY A 97 -26.58 14.80 -4.04
N GLY A 98 -26.68 13.64 -3.39
CA GLY A 98 -27.37 12.45 -3.92
C GLY A 98 -26.50 11.51 -4.78
N VAL A 99 -25.20 11.79 -4.89
CA VAL A 99 -24.24 11.03 -5.73
C VAL A 99 -23.18 10.28 -4.91
N ASP A 100 -23.35 10.17 -3.60
CA ASP A 100 -22.32 9.69 -2.68
C ASP A 100 -22.32 8.18 -2.44
N SER A 101 -23.32 7.45 -2.93
CA SER A 101 -23.54 6.07 -2.48
C SER A 101 -22.45 5.11 -2.98
N SER A 102 -21.98 5.31 -4.21
CA SER A 102 -20.91 4.55 -4.87
C SER A 102 -19.50 5.10 -4.58
N ILE A 103 -19.37 6.37 -4.21
CA ILE A 103 -18.07 7.03 -4.06
C ILE A 103 -17.43 6.63 -2.73
N ILE A 104 -16.20 6.12 -2.79
CA ILE A 104 -15.37 5.85 -1.60
C ILE A 104 -14.43 7.02 -1.33
N LYS A 105 -13.48 7.34 -2.22
CA LYS A 105 -12.50 8.42 -2.01
C LYS A 105 -12.57 9.48 -3.10
N ALA A 106 -12.24 9.08 -4.33
CA ALA A 106 -12.44 9.88 -5.52
C ALA A 106 -13.43 9.19 -6.47
N ALA A 107 -13.99 9.97 -7.40
CA ALA A 107 -14.81 9.44 -8.48
C ALA A 107 -14.79 10.39 -9.67
N THR A 108 -15.13 9.84 -10.83
CA THR A 108 -15.35 10.60 -12.06
C THR A 108 -16.83 10.56 -12.38
N ILE A 109 -17.46 11.73 -12.54
CA ILE A 109 -18.87 11.80 -12.89
C ILE A 109 -19.00 12.25 -14.34
N THR A 110 -19.77 11.51 -15.13
CA THR A 110 -20.06 11.80 -16.53
C THR A 110 -21.56 11.75 -16.83
N ASP A 111 -21.96 12.22 -18.00
CA ASP A 111 -23.33 12.08 -18.49
C ASP A 111 -23.66 10.64 -18.95
N GLU A 112 -24.94 10.38 -19.21
CA GLU A 112 -25.41 9.07 -19.68
C GLU A 112 -24.95 8.74 -21.11
N VAL A 113 -24.72 9.78 -21.92
CA VAL A 113 -24.46 9.65 -23.37
C VAL A 113 -23.01 9.25 -23.65
N THR A 114 -22.06 9.65 -22.82
CA THR A 114 -20.66 9.28 -23.03
C THR A 114 -20.45 7.81 -22.69
N GLU A 115 -20.08 7.01 -23.70
CA GLU A 115 -19.78 5.57 -23.57
C GLU A 115 -18.30 5.33 -23.24
N ASP A 116 -17.37 6.00 -23.94
CA ASP A 116 -15.91 5.82 -23.78
C ASP A 116 -15.30 6.77 -22.72
N ALA A 117 -15.97 6.94 -21.58
CA ALA A 117 -15.49 7.81 -20.51
C ALA A 117 -14.46 7.09 -19.63
N CYS A 118 -13.20 7.55 -19.64
CA CYS A 118 -12.19 7.07 -18.69
C CYS A 118 -12.28 7.81 -17.36
N ILE A 119 -11.82 7.18 -16.28
CA ILE A 119 -11.69 7.83 -14.98
C ILE A 119 -10.53 8.83 -14.95
N PHE A 120 -10.67 9.86 -14.11
CA PHE A 120 -9.53 10.61 -13.64
C PHE A 120 -8.65 9.74 -12.76
N ARG A 121 -7.36 10.06 -12.79
CA ARG A 121 -6.38 9.38 -11.97
C ARG A 121 -6.69 9.58 -10.48
N PRO A 122 -6.70 8.52 -9.65
CA PRO A 122 -6.79 8.65 -8.20
C PRO A 122 -5.68 9.57 -7.65
N ALA A 123 -5.98 10.27 -6.55
CA ALA A 123 -5.04 11.19 -5.95
C ALA A 123 -3.78 10.46 -5.46
N GLN A 124 -2.63 10.90 -5.97
CA GLN A 124 -1.34 10.45 -5.46
C GLN A 124 -0.94 11.28 -4.26
N PHE A 125 -0.51 10.56 -3.24
CA PHE A 125 -0.22 11.12 -1.95
C PHE A 125 1.28 11.07 -1.67
N ASN A 126 1.82 12.14 -1.08
CA ASN A 126 3.25 12.26 -0.78
C ASN A 126 3.71 11.41 0.42
N SER A 127 2.78 10.79 1.14
CA SER A 127 3.05 10.03 2.36
C SER A 127 2.24 8.74 2.34
N SER A 128 2.70 7.72 3.04
CA SER A 128 1.98 6.46 3.22
C SER A 128 1.31 6.39 4.59
N ALA A 129 0.17 5.69 4.68
CA ALA A 129 -0.50 5.40 5.93
C ALA A 129 0.19 4.21 6.62
N VAL A 130 1.14 4.49 7.51
CA VAL A 130 1.99 3.47 8.15
C VAL A 130 1.61 3.18 9.61
N LEU A 131 0.80 4.02 10.24
CA LEU A 131 0.32 3.81 11.60
C LEU A 131 -0.93 2.93 11.57
N LYS A 132 -0.92 1.83 12.34
CA LYS A 132 -1.96 0.80 12.40
C LYS A 132 -2.61 0.76 13.77
N VAL A 133 -3.94 0.82 13.82
CA VAL A 133 -4.74 0.70 15.05
C VAL A 133 -5.88 -0.28 14.82
N SER A 134 -6.15 -1.18 15.77
CA SER A 134 -7.33 -2.05 15.74
C SER A 134 -8.45 -1.44 16.55
N VAL A 135 -9.66 -1.57 16.04
CA VAL A 135 -10.89 -1.01 16.59
C VAL A 135 -11.96 -2.09 16.72
N GLU A 136 -12.59 -2.14 17.88
CA GLU A 136 -13.69 -3.05 18.16
C GLU A 136 -14.77 -2.32 18.96
N PRO A 137 -16.06 -2.61 18.72
CA PRO A 137 -17.11 -2.02 19.55
C PRO A 137 -17.02 -2.60 20.97
N VAL A 138 -17.30 -1.79 21.99
CA VAL A 138 -17.41 -2.31 23.37
C VAL A 138 -18.53 -3.33 23.45
N ASN A 139 -19.64 -3.05 22.77
CA ASN A 139 -20.81 -3.90 22.66
C ASN A 139 -20.85 -4.58 21.28
N PRO A 140 -20.67 -5.92 21.18
CA PRO A 140 -20.65 -6.62 19.89
C PRO A 140 -21.94 -6.49 19.06
N THR A 141 -23.09 -6.19 19.68
CA THR A 141 -24.35 -6.01 18.93
C THR A 141 -24.34 -4.74 18.06
N GLU A 142 -23.45 -3.79 18.37
CA GLU A 142 -23.33 -2.50 17.66
C GLU A 142 -22.33 -2.56 16.49
N LEU A 143 -21.76 -3.73 16.20
CA LEU A 143 -20.81 -3.93 15.11
C LEU A 143 -21.30 -3.41 13.74
N PRO A 144 -22.57 -3.61 13.32
CA PRO A 144 -23.04 -3.06 12.05
C PRO A 144 -22.97 -1.53 11.98
N LYS A 145 -23.30 -0.84 13.09
CA LYS A 145 -23.24 0.62 13.19
C LYS A 145 -21.79 1.11 13.17
N MET A 146 -20.85 0.36 13.76
CA MET A 146 -19.42 0.67 13.66
C MET A 146 -18.92 0.51 12.22
N LEU A 147 -19.31 -0.55 11.51
CA LEU A 147 -18.91 -0.78 10.12
C LEU A 147 -19.43 0.30 9.16
N GLU A 148 -20.67 0.74 9.33
CA GLU A 148 -21.24 1.87 8.59
C GLU A 148 -20.44 3.15 8.85
N SER A 149 -20.11 3.40 10.12
CA SER A 149 -19.32 4.57 10.52
C SER A 149 -17.87 4.49 10.02
N LEU A 150 -17.27 3.30 9.95
CA LEU A 150 -15.96 3.07 9.35
C LEU A 150 -15.95 3.41 7.85
N ARG A 151 -17.03 3.09 7.12
CA ARG A 151 -17.19 3.51 5.72
C ARG A 151 -17.31 5.03 5.62
N SER A 152 -18.05 5.67 6.51
CA SER A 152 -18.22 7.13 6.57
C SER A 152 -16.90 7.88 6.84
N VAL A 153 -16.05 7.39 7.76
CA VAL A 153 -14.73 7.99 7.97
C VAL A 153 -13.79 7.72 6.79
N ASN A 154 -13.86 6.56 6.15
CA ASN A 154 -13.07 6.26 4.95
C ASN A 154 -13.43 7.19 3.77
N LYS A 155 -14.70 7.62 3.69
CA LYS A 155 -15.16 8.67 2.76
C LYS A 155 -14.62 10.06 3.07
N THR A 156 -14.51 10.38 4.36
CA THR A 156 -14.11 11.71 4.82
C THR A 156 -12.60 11.95 4.72
N TYR A 157 -11.82 10.90 4.98
CA TYR A 157 -10.38 10.95 5.16
C TYR A 157 -9.65 10.24 4.01
N PRO A 158 -9.08 10.96 3.03
CA PRO A 158 -8.58 10.35 1.78
C PRO A 158 -7.44 9.34 1.98
N MET A 159 -6.60 9.56 2.99
CA MET A 159 -5.45 8.71 3.32
C MET A 159 -5.78 7.58 4.28
N LEU A 160 -7.02 7.51 4.76
CA LEU A 160 -7.44 6.43 5.64
C LEU A 160 -7.54 5.15 4.83
N GLU A 161 -7.10 4.03 5.41
CA GLU A 161 -7.48 2.72 4.90
C GLU A 161 -8.07 1.91 6.04
N THR A 162 -9.21 1.27 5.77
CA THR A 162 -9.84 0.35 6.71
C THR A 162 -9.77 -1.06 6.14
N ARG A 163 -9.24 -2.01 6.90
CA ARG A 163 -9.17 -3.43 6.51
C ARG A 163 -9.73 -4.32 7.61
N ALA A 164 -10.45 -5.37 7.24
CA ALA A 164 -10.80 -6.45 8.15
C ALA A 164 -9.74 -7.55 8.02
N GLU A 165 -9.15 -7.96 9.13
CA GLU A 165 -8.23 -9.10 9.16
C GLU A 165 -8.98 -10.44 9.33
N GLU A 166 -8.32 -11.55 9.03
CA GLU A 166 -8.89 -12.90 9.19
C GLU A 166 -9.24 -13.23 10.65
N SER A 167 -8.59 -12.57 11.60
CA SER A 167 -8.90 -12.65 13.04
C SER A 167 -10.27 -12.07 13.40
N GLY A 168 -10.88 -11.29 12.49
CA GLY A 168 -12.09 -10.53 12.75
C GLY A 168 -11.84 -9.13 13.31
N GLU A 169 -10.57 -8.75 13.53
CA GLU A 169 -10.20 -7.40 13.93
C GLU A 169 -10.39 -6.40 12.77
N HIS A 170 -10.94 -5.23 13.08
CA HIS A 170 -11.00 -4.12 12.13
C HIS A 170 -9.83 -3.18 12.36
N ILE A 171 -9.06 -2.92 11.32
CA ILE A 171 -7.86 -2.12 11.38
C ILE A 171 -8.03 -0.84 10.60
N ILE A 172 -7.54 0.24 11.19
CA ILE A 172 -7.42 1.57 10.61
C ILE A 172 -5.93 1.86 10.38
N TYR A 173 -5.60 2.23 9.15
CA TYR A 173 -4.30 2.78 8.78
C TYR A 173 -4.39 4.30 8.67
N GLY A 174 -3.43 4.99 9.27
CA GLY A 174 -3.31 6.45 9.20
C GLY A 174 -1.87 6.91 9.06
N THR A 175 -1.70 8.22 8.84
CA THR A 175 -0.37 8.83 8.59
C THR A 175 0.41 9.12 9.86
N GLY A 176 -0.26 9.31 11.00
CA GLY A 176 0.35 9.67 12.27
C GLY A 176 -0.67 9.79 13.40
N GLU A 177 -0.20 10.11 14.60
CA GLU A 177 -1.01 10.07 15.82
C GLU A 177 -2.19 11.05 15.77
N LEU A 178 -1.93 12.33 15.47
CA LEU A 178 -2.97 13.35 15.40
C LEU A 178 -4.04 13.01 14.34
N TYR A 179 -3.61 12.46 13.20
CA TYR A 179 -4.53 12.07 12.14
C TYR A 179 -5.50 10.98 12.61
N VAL A 180 -4.96 9.93 13.26
CA VAL A 180 -5.80 8.84 13.78
C VAL A 180 -6.63 9.30 14.98
N ASP A 181 -6.15 10.22 15.81
CA ASP A 181 -6.95 10.81 16.91
C ASP A 181 -8.20 11.54 16.37
N CYS A 182 -8.04 12.37 15.33
CA CYS A 182 -9.18 13.02 14.67
C CYS A 182 -10.16 12.01 14.05
N VAL A 183 -9.63 10.99 13.36
CA VAL A 183 -10.47 9.91 12.79
C VAL A 183 -11.25 9.19 13.89
N MET A 184 -10.60 8.89 15.02
CA MET A 184 -11.25 8.22 16.14
C MET A 184 -12.28 9.11 16.83
N HIS A 185 -12.04 10.43 16.89
CA HIS A 185 -13.02 11.40 17.37
C HIS A 185 -14.28 11.38 16.48
N ASP A 186 -14.10 11.47 15.17
CA ASP A 186 -15.22 11.49 14.21
C ASP A 186 -15.96 10.15 14.22
N LEU A 187 -15.22 9.05 14.27
CA LEU A 187 -15.80 7.71 14.36
C LEU A 187 -16.69 7.59 15.61
N ARG A 188 -16.18 7.99 16.79
CA ARG A 188 -16.89 7.83 18.07
C ARG A 188 -18.04 8.83 18.25
N ASN A 189 -17.85 10.09 17.90
CA ASN A 189 -18.76 11.18 18.28
C ASN A 189 -19.62 11.70 17.13
N VAL A 190 -19.12 11.66 15.90
CA VAL A 190 -19.81 12.26 14.74
C VAL A 190 -20.68 11.23 14.03
N PHE A 191 -20.11 10.06 13.70
CA PHE A 191 -20.81 9.06 12.89
C PHE A 191 -21.47 7.96 13.72
N ALA A 192 -20.73 7.37 14.66
CA ALA A 192 -21.19 6.16 15.34
C ALA A 192 -21.92 6.42 16.65
N ASP A 193 -21.68 7.55 17.33
CA ASP A 193 -22.14 7.84 18.70
C ASP A 193 -22.15 6.57 19.58
N MET A 194 -20.97 5.98 19.76
CA MET A 194 -20.77 4.70 20.46
C MET A 194 -19.39 4.59 21.11
N LEU A 195 -19.26 3.64 22.04
CA LEU A 195 -18.00 3.33 22.69
C LEU A 195 -17.20 2.29 21.90
N ILE A 196 -15.99 2.68 21.49
CA ILE A 196 -15.08 1.85 20.69
C ILE A 196 -13.80 1.60 21.48
N LYS A 197 -13.47 0.32 21.65
CA LYS A 197 -12.17 -0.16 22.16
C LYS A 197 -11.12 0.02 21.08
N VAL A 198 -9.96 0.50 21.48
CA VAL A 198 -8.85 0.82 20.58
C VAL A 198 -7.63 0.11 21.12
N SER A 199 -6.90 -0.58 20.25
CA SER A 199 -5.61 -1.19 20.60
C SER A 199 -4.52 -0.14 20.70
N ASP A 200 -3.39 -0.51 21.30
CA ASP A 200 -2.17 0.27 21.15
C ASP A 200 -1.80 0.40 19.65
N PRO A 201 -1.28 1.56 19.23
CA PRO A 201 -0.84 1.77 17.85
C PRO A 201 0.40 0.93 17.56
N VAL A 202 0.47 0.42 16.33
CA VAL A 202 1.58 -0.40 15.81
C VAL A 202 1.96 0.15 14.43
N ALA A 203 3.18 -0.09 13.96
CA ALA A 203 3.56 0.23 12.59
C ALA A 203 3.15 -0.90 11.63
N ALA A 204 2.76 -0.53 10.41
CA ALA A 204 2.65 -1.47 9.30
C ALA A 204 4.07 -1.85 8.85
N PHE A 205 4.45 -3.11 8.97
CA PHE A 205 5.76 -3.58 8.51
C PHE A 205 5.74 -3.92 7.02
N ARG A 206 6.93 -4.14 6.44
CA ARG A 206 7.11 -4.75 5.13
C ARG A 206 8.11 -5.89 5.21
N GLU A 207 8.07 -6.79 4.25
CA GLU A 207 8.97 -7.95 4.20
C GLU A 207 9.98 -7.77 3.06
N THR A 208 11.26 -8.08 3.28
CA THR A 208 12.31 -7.97 2.24
C THR A 208 13.28 -9.14 2.36
N VAL A 209 14.14 -9.29 1.36
CA VAL A 209 15.30 -10.18 1.38
C VAL A 209 16.59 -9.37 1.43
N VAL A 210 17.67 -9.94 1.95
CA VAL A 210 18.99 -9.30 1.99
C VAL A 210 19.99 -10.01 1.10
N GLU A 211 19.80 -11.31 0.88
CA GLU A 211 20.68 -12.14 0.07
C GLU A 211 19.87 -12.87 -0.99
N THR A 212 20.53 -13.35 -2.03
CA THR A 212 19.88 -14.22 -3.02
C THR A 212 19.52 -15.55 -2.39
N SER A 213 18.39 -16.13 -2.80
CA SER A 213 17.98 -17.47 -2.37
C SER A 213 19.10 -18.48 -2.60
N SER A 214 19.47 -19.22 -1.54
CA SER A 214 20.52 -20.23 -1.58
C SER A 214 20.22 -21.37 -2.55
N ILE A 215 18.93 -21.66 -2.75
CA ILE A 215 18.44 -22.82 -3.51
C ILE A 215 17.39 -22.35 -4.51
N LYS A 216 17.40 -22.95 -5.70
CA LYS A 216 16.35 -22.76 -6.70
C LYS A 216 15.07 -23.43 -6.22
N CYS A 217 14.07 -22.63 -5.87
CA CYS A 217 12.83 -23.17 -5.36
C CYS A 217 11.89 -23.52 -6.49
N PHE A 218 11.21 -24.66 -6.39
CA PHE A 218 10.18 -25.05 -7.34
C PHE A 218 8.87 -25.39 -6.64
N ALA A 219 7.76 -25.21 -7.36
CA ALA A 219 6.47 -25.70 -6.94
C ALA A 219 5.74 -26.37 -8.10
N GLU A 220 5.06 -27.47 -7.80
CA GLU A 220 4.24 -28.20 -8.76
C GLU A 220 2.76 -27.86 -8.58
N THR A 221 2.01 -27.92 -9.68
CA THR A 221 0.55 -27.79 -9.62
C THR A 221 -0.06 -29.04 -8.98
N PRO A 222 -1.25 -28.95 -8.35
CA PRO A 222 -1.94 -30.12 -7.79
C PRO A 222 -2.15 -31.28 -8.78
N ASN A 223 -2.22 -30.97 -10.08
CA ASN A 223 -2.32 -31.97 -11.14
C ASN A 223 -0.96 -32.59 -11.56
N GLN A 224 0.16 -32.16 -10.97
CA GLN A 224 1.55 -32.59 -11.26
C GLN A 224 2.00 -32.41 -12.71
N LYS A 225 1.34 -31.56 -13.49
CA LYS A 225 1.68 -31.34 -14.91
C LYS A 225 2.42 -30.03 -15.17
N ASN A 226 2.41 -29.10 -14.23
CA ASN A 226 3.16 -27.86 -14.35
C ASN A 226 4.10 -27.70 -13.16
N LYS A 227 5.30 -27.20 -13.44
CA LYS A 227 6.34 -26.91 -12.45
C LYS A 227 6.90 -25.53 -12.74
N LEU A 228 6.93 -24.67 -11.72
CA LEU A 228 7.53 -23.34 -11.80
C LEU A 228 8.74 -23.30 -10.88
N THR A 229 9.85 -22.76 -11.37
CA THR A 229 11.09 -22.59 -10.59
C THR A 229 11.45 -21.11 -10.50
N MET A 230 11.57 -20.58 -9.28
CA MET A 230 11.96 -19.19 -9.04
C MET A 230 13.10 -19.08 -8.04
N ILE A 231 13.85 -17.98 -8.16
CA ILE A 231 14.75 -17.47 -7.13
C ILE A 231 14.32 -16.06 -6.75
N SER A 232 14.67 -15.65 -5.54
CA SER A 232 14.49 -14.26 -5.12
C SER A 232 15.84 -13.63 -4.80
N GLU A 233 16.00 -12.37 -5.18
CA GLU A 233 17.19 -11.56 -4.93
C GLU A 233 16.78 -10.17 -4.44
N PRO A 234 17.60 -9.51 -3.60
CA PRO A 234 17.34 -8.14 -3.19
C PRO A 234 17.41 -7.21 -4.41
N LEU A 235 16.50 -6.26 -4.50
CA LEU A 235 16.59 -5.18 -5.48
C LEU A 235 17.70 -4.19 -5.11
N GLU A 236 18.33 -3.62 -6.13
CA GLU A 236 19.29 -2.55 -5.96
C GLU A 236 18.63 -1.30 -5.34
N LYS A 237 19.40 -0.57 -4.53
CA LYS A 237 18.92 0.62 -3.83
C LYS A 237 18.41 1.67 -4.82
N GLY A 238 17.23 2.22 -4.55
CA GLY A 238 16.58 3.25 -5.37
C GLY A 238 15.58 2.72 -6.40
N ILE A 239 15.65 1.44 -6.81
CA ILE A 239 14.70 0.89 -7.80
C ILE A 239 13.28 0.88 -7.24
N ALA A 240 13.11 0.43 -5.99
CA ALA A 240 11.79 0.39 -5.35
C ALA A 240 11.16 1.79 -5.27
N GLU A 241 11.94 2.81 -4.93
CA GLU A 241 11.49 4.21 -4.83
C GLU A 241 11.12 4.78 -6.20
N ASP A 242 11.90 4.48 -7.25
CA ASP A 242 11.58 4.90 -8.61
C ASP A 242 10.30 4.28 -9.15
N ILE A 243 10.01 3.02 -8.79
CA ILE A 243 8.78 2.35 -9.20
C ILE A 243 7.58 2.98 -8.50
N GLU A 244 7.69 3.27 -7.20
CA GLU A 244 6.62 3.94 -6.43
C GLU A 244 6.42 5.41 -6.83
N ALA A 245 7.50 6.11 -7.19
CA ALA A 245 7.45 7.45 -7.80
C ALA A 245 7.01 7.41 -9.27
N GLU A 246 6.74 6.20 -9.80
CA GLU A 246 6.26 5.93 -11.14
C GLU A 246 7.14 6.44 -12.28
N ALA A 247 8.45 6.51 -12.03
CA ALA A 247 9.43 6.76 -13.08
C ALA A 247 9.41 5.66 -14.16
N VAL A 248 8.99 4.44 -13.78
CA VAL A 248 8.78 3.30 -14.67
C VAL A 248 7.37 2.76 -14.48
N LYS A 249 6.67 2.54 -15.58
CA LYS A 249 5.35 1.88 -15.60
C LYS A 249 5.40 0.66 -16.50
N ILE A 250 4.63 -0.36 -16.16
CA ILE A 250 4.56 -1.58 -16.97
C ILE A 250 3.90 -1.35 -18.35
N ASP A 251 3.05 -0.32 -18.46
CA ASP A 251 2.39 0.07 -19.71
C ASP A 251 3.34 0.72 -20.72
N MET A 252 4.54 1.12 -20.28
CA MET A 252 5.57 1.65 -21.18
C MET A 252 6.07 0.56 -22.14
N THR A 253 6.63 0.98 -23.26
CA THR A 253 7.20 0.03 -24.20
C THR A 253 8.37 -0.72 -23.55
N LYS A 254 8.52 -2.03 -23.86
CA LYS A 254 9.64 -2.84 -23.34
C LYS A 254 11.02 -2.25 -23.62
N LYS A 255 11.14 -1.45 -24.69
CA LYS A 255 12.37 -0.72 -25.01
C LYS A 255 12.65 0.39 -24.00
N GLN A 256 11.65 1.20 -23.66
CA GLN A 256 11.79 2.26 -22.64
C GLN A 256 12.12 1.68 -21.26
N ILE A 257 11.45 0.59 -20.88
CA ILE A 257 11.74 -0.13 -19.63
C ILE A 257 13.18 -0.65 -19.66
N GLY A 258 13.58 -1.29 -20.76
CA GLY A 258 14.95 -1.79 -20.96
C GLY A 258 16.00 -0.68 -20.86
N ASP A 259 15.78 0.44 -21.54
CA ASP A 259 16.69 1.59 -21.55
C ASP A 259 16.79 2.24 -20.16
N PHE A 260 15.70 2.25 -19.37
CA PHE A 260 15.71 2.78 -18.01
C PHE A 260 16.59 1.95 -17.07
N PHE A 261 16.33 0.64 -17.01
CA PHE A 261 17.09 -0.27 -16.14
C PHE A 261 18.56 -0.39 -16.57
N GLN A 262 18.84 -0.35 -17.87
CA GLN A 262 20.21 -0.37 -18.39
C GLN A 262 20.97 0.92 -18.04
N LYS A 263 20.36 2.11 -18.19
CA LYS A 263 21.07 3.38 -18.00
C LYS A 263 21.25 3.77 -16.54
N LYS A 264 20.27 3.45 -15.69
CA LYS A 264 20.26 3.91 -14.29
C LYS A 264 20.84 2.86 -13.33
N TYR A 265 20.69 1.58 -13.64
CA TYR A 265 21.01 0.47 -12.74
C TYR A 265 21.94 -0.59 -13.37
N ASP A 266 22.49 -0.31 -14.56
CA ASP A 266 23.42 -1.21 -15.28
C ASP A 266 22.89 -2.65 -15.46
N TRP A 267 21.57 -2.80 -15.57
CA TRP A 267 20.98 -4.12 -15.85
C TRP A 267 21.32 -4.60 -17.26
N ASP A 268 21.50 -5.91 -17.38
CA ASP A 268 21.65 -6.55 -18.68
C ASP A 268 20.39 -6.35 -19.53
N LEU A 269 20.58 -6.08 -20.82
CA LEU A 269 19.51 -5.74 -21.75
C LEU A 269 18.50 -6.88 -21.88
N LEU A 270 18.96 -8.12 -21.75
CA LEU A 270 18.11 -9.30 -21.81
C LEU A 270 17.17 -9.36 -20.59
N ALA A 271 17.71 -9.21 -19.38
CA ALA A 271 16.93 -9.21 -18.14
C ALA A 271 15.97 -8.01 -18.09
N ALA A 272 16.44 -6.82 -18.49
CA ALA A 272 15.66 -5.59 -18.45
C ALA A 272 14.44 -5.62 -19.39
N ARG A 273 14.53 -6.29 -20.54
CA ARG A 273 13.40 -6.48 -21.47
C ARG A 273 12.45 -7.59 -21.07
N SER A 274 12.86 -8.44 -20.14
CA SER A 274 12.11 -9.60 -19.65
C SER A 274 11.37 -9.31 -18.34
N VAL A 275 11.26 -8.03 -17.93
CA VAL A 275 10.37 -7.62 -16.85
C VAL A 275 8.92 -7.90 -17.23
N TRP A 276 8.21 -8.64 -16.40
CA TRP A 276 6.85 -9.07 -16.64
C TRP A 276 5.80 -8.22 -15.95
N ALA A 277 6.06 -7.86 -14.68
CA ALA A 277 5.15 -7.11 -13.83
C ALA A 277 5.90 -6.50 -12.64
N PHE A 278 5.28 -5.48 -12.06
CA PHE A 278 5.57 -5.00 -10.72
C PHE A 278 4.51 -5.53 -9.74
N GLY A 279 4.86 -5.63 -8.46
CA GLY A 279 3.95 -6.14 -7.42
C GLY A 279 4.17 -5.45 -6.07
N PRO A 280 3.17 -5.38 -5.18
CA PRO A 280 1.86 -6.05 -5.25
C PRO A 280 0.86 -5.45 -6.23
N ASP A 281 0.87 -4.13 -6.43
CA ASP A 281 0.02 -3.45 -7.41
C ASP A 281 0.83 -3.09 -8.65
N VAL A 282 0.20 -2.44 -9.64
CA VAL A 282 0.83 -2.05 -10.93
C VAL A 282 2.07 -1.17 -10.73
N GLY A 283 2.13 -0.40 -9.64
CA GLY A 283 3.28 0.42 -9.22
C GLY A 283 3.98 -0.07 -7.95
N GLY A 284 3.89 -1.37 -7.64
CA GLY A 284 4.46 -1.91 -6.41
C GLY A 284 5.99 -2.08 -6.43
N PRO A 285 6.68 -2.05 -5.27
CA PRO A 285 8.14 -1.99 -5.16
C PRO A 285 8.88 -3.34 -5.37
N ASN A 286 8.28 -4.29 -6.10
CA ASN A 286 8.88 -5.59 -6.41
C ASN A 286 8.87 -5.84 -7.92
N VAL A 287 9.82 -6.62 -8.42
CA VAL A 287 9.99 -6.86 -9.85
C VAL A 287 9.95 -8.35 -10.16
N LEU A 288 9.09 -8.76 -11.11
CA LEU A 288 9.09 -10.10 -11.67
C LEU A 288 9.82 -10.12 -13.01
N VAL A 289 10.87 -10.95 -13.12
CA VAL A 289 11.72 -11.10 -14.31
C VAL A 289 11.68 -12.53 -14.82
N ASP A 290 11.56 -12.67 -16.14
CA ASP A 290 11.74 -13.95 -16.82
C ASP A 290 13.20 -14.11 -17.27
N ASP A 291 13.93 -14.98 -16.58
CA ASP A 291 15.33 -15.31 -16.88
C ASP A 291 15.45 -16.69 -17.55
N THR A 292 14.36 -17.21 -18.12
CA THR A 292 14.35 -18.51 -18.80
C THR A 292 14.93 -18.39 -20.21
N LEU A 293 15.75 -19.37 -20.61
CA LEU A 293 16.30 -19.42 -21.96
C LEU A 293 15.29 -20.04 -22.95
N PRO A 294 15.12 -19.50 -24.17
CA PRO A 294 14.22 -20.08 -25.18
C PRO A 294 14.60 -21.52 -25.61
N SER A 295 15.83 -21.95 -25.33
CA SER A 295 16.30 -23.32 -25.56
C SER A 295 15.78 -24.32 -24.53
N GLU A 296 15.49 -23.87 -23.32
CA GLU A 296 15.07 -24.72 -22.20
C GLU A 296 13.55 -24.73 -22.07
N VAL A 297 12.92 -23.56 -22.22
CA VAL A 297 11.48 -23.39 -22.03
C VAL A 297 10.81 -22.88 -23.32
N ASP A 298 9.70 -23.53 -23.70
CA ASP A 298 8.86 -23.04 -24.78
C ASP A 298 8.16 -21.73 -24.38
N LYS A 299 8.71 -20.61 -24.88
CA LYS A 299 8.19 -19.27 -24.63
C LYS A 299 6.73 -19.08 -25.05
N LYS A 300 6.20 -19.83 -26.03
CA LYS A 300 4.78 -19.72 -26.40
C LYS A 300 3.89 -20.29 -25.29
N LYS A 301 4.27 -21.44 -24.72
CA LYS A 301 3.56 -22.04 -23.59
C LYS A 301 3.68 -21.19 -22.34
N LEU A 302 4.87 -20.67 -22.05
CA LEU A 302 5.09 -19.80 -20.91
C LEU A 302 4.27 -18.51 -21.00
N ASN A 303 4.25 -17.85 -22.16
CA ASN A 303 3.44 -16.64 -22.37
C ASN A 303 1.94 -16.90 -22.23
N SER A 304 1.46 -18.12 -22.52
CA SER A 304 0.04 -18.46 -22.33
C SER A 304 -0.42 -18.44 -20.87
N VAL A 305 0.50 -18.67 -19.92
CA VAL A 305 0.23 -18.67 -18.47
C VAL A 305 0.76 -17.41 -17.78
N LYS A 306 1.34 -16.46 -18.52
CA LYS A 306 1.94 -15.24 -17.97
C LYS A 306 0.99 -14.50 -17.04
N HIS A 307 -0.26 -14.28 -17.47
CA HIS A 307 -1.25 -13.54 -16.69
C HIS A 307 -1.52 -14.22 -15.32
N SER A 308 -1.68 -15.55 -15.32
CA SER A 308 -1.89 -16.31 -14.08
C SER A 308 -0.67 -16.31 -13.15
N ILE A 309 0.55 -16.31 -13.71
CA ILE A 309 1.77 -16.18 -12.90
C ILE A 309 1.86 -14.78 -12.29
N VAL A 310 1.59 -13.74 -13.08
CA VAL A 310 1.58 -12.35 -12.60
C VAL A 310 0.56 -12.14 -11.49
N GLN A 311 -0.66 -12.65 -11.65
CA GLN A 311 -1.70 -12.60 -10.61
C GLN A 311 -1.27 -13.33 -9.33
N GLY A 312 -0.68 -14.53 -9.45
CA GLY A 312 -0.16 -15.27 -8.30
C GLY A 312 1.01 -14.55 -7.61
N PHE A 313 1.89 -13.92 -8.39
CA PHE A 313 3.00 -13.11 -7.89
C PHE A 313 2.52 -11.86 -7.15
N GLN A 314 1.63 -11.07 -7.75
CA GLN A 314 1.06 -9.87 -7.15
C GLN A 314 0.36 -10.21 -5.83
N TRP A 315 -0.44 -11.28 -5.83
CA TRP A 315 -1.07 -11.80 -4.62
C TRP A 315 -0.04 -12.20 -3.55
N ALA A 316 1.00 -12.94 -3.94
CA ALA A 316 2.07 -13.32 -3.03
C ALA A 316 2.75 -12.09 -2.42
N THR A 317 3.11 -11.09 -3.21
CA THR A 317 3.76 -9.87 -2.71
C THR A 317 2.85 -8.97 -1.89
N ARG A 318 1.52 -9.11 -2.00
CA ARG A 318 0.56 -8.32 -1.21
C ARG A 318 0.44 -8.83 0.23
N GLU A 319 0.51 -10.15 0.39
CA GLU A 319 0.43 -10.80 1.69
C GLU A 319 1.81 -11.07 2.27
N GLY A 320 2.78 -11.64 1.55
CA GLY A 320 4.08 -11.97 2.13
C GLY A 320 4.03 -13.17 3.10
N PRO A 321 5.11 -14.00 3.19
CA PRO A 321 5.07 -15.23 3.98
C PRO A 321 5.40 -15.07 5.48
N LEU A 322 6.03 -13.97 5.92
CA LEU A 322 6.47 -13.84 7.32
C LEU A 322 5.34 -13.42 8.25
N CYS A 323 4.54 -12.43 7.89
CA CYS A 323 3.58 -11.77 8.76
C CYS A 323 2.30 -11.39 8.04
N ASP A 324 2.03 -11.91 6.84
CA ASP A 324 0.97 -11.44 5.96
C ASP A 324 1.02 -9.89 5.76
N GLU A 325 2.23 -9.31 5.74
CA GLU A 325 2.49 -7.93 5.34
C GLU A 325 3.17 -7.84 3.95
N PRO A 326 2.89 -6.79 3.15
CA PRO A 326 3.43 -6.66 1.80
C PRO A 326 4.95 -6.78 1.71
N ILE A 327 5.40 -7.50 0.69
CA ILE A 327 6.81 -7.63 0.32
C ILE A 327 7.28 -6.32 -0.33
N ARG A 328 8.52 -5.91 -0.07
CA ARG A 328 9.17 -4.73 -0.63
C ARG A 328 10.61 -5.06 -1.03
N ASN A 329 11.08 -4.43 -2.11
CA ASN A 329 12.47 -4.45 -2.54
C ASN A 329 13.00 -5.84 -2.91
N VAL A 330 12.15 -6.68 -3.52
CA VAL A 330 12.51 -8.03 -3.94
C VAL A 330 12.33 -8.22 -5.44
N LYS A 331 13.32 -8.84 -6.06
CA LYS A 331 13.30 -9.26 -7.46
C LYS A 331 13.13 -10.77 -7.53
N PHE A 332 12.07 -11.19 -8.18
CA PHE A 332 11.78 -12.59 -8.42
C PHE A 332 12.18 -12.95 -9.85
N LYS A 333 13.05 -13.93 -10.00
CA LYS A 333 13.48 -14.43 -11.31
C LYS A 333 12.90 -15.82 -11.55
N ILE A 334 12.19 -15.97 -12.65
CA ILE A 334 11.75 -17.28 -13.15
C ILE A 334 12.92 -17.88 -13.91
N LEU A 335 13.42 -19.03 -13.44
CA LEU A 335 14.57 -19.72 -14.04
C LEU A 335 14.15 -20.85 -14.96
N ASP A 336 13.09 -21.56 -14.60
CA ASP A 336 12.58 -22.69 -15.38
C ASP A 336 11.06 -22.83 -15.19
N ALA A 337 10.38 -23.33 -16.22
CA ALA A 337 8.94 -23.54 -16.22
C ALA A 337 8.54 -24.71 -17.13
N THR A 338 8.18 -25.83 -16.52
CA THR A 338 7.56 -26.97 -17.23
C THR A 338 6.06 -26.74 -17.27
N ILE A 339 5.49 -26.55 -18.46
CA ILE A 339 4.07 -26.27 -18.66
C ILE A 339 3.42 -27.38 -19.50
N ALA A 340 2.31 -27.94 -19.02
CA ALA A 340 1.56 -29.02 -19.68
C ALA A 340 1.11 -28.63 -21.10
N ASP A 341 0.90 -29.54 -22.06
CA ASP A 341 0.53 -29.11 -23.44
C ASP A 341 -0.90 -28.59 -23.61
N GLN A 342 -1.86 -29.18 -22.90
CA GLN A 342 -3.28 -28.86 -23.07
C GLN A 342 -3.69 -27.68 -22.18
N PRO A 343 -4.42 -26.68 -22.70
CA PRO A 343 -4.87 -25.52 -21.92
C PRO A 343 -5.70 -25.85 -20.68
N ILE A 344 -6.45 -26.95 -20.70
CA ILE A 344 -7.27 -27.43 -19.58
C ILE A 344 -6.41 -27.67 -18.33
N HIS A 345 -5.17 -28.11 -18.50
CA HIS A 345 -4.25 -28.38 -17.40
C HIS A 345 -3.48 -27.14 -16.92
N ARG A 346 -3.68 -25.99 -17.59
CA ARG A 346 -3.05 -24.69 -17.29
C ARG A 346 -4.04 -23.67 -16.74
N GLY A 347 -5.24 -24.09 -16.32
CA GLY A 347 -6.26 -23.18 -15.81
C GLY A 347 -5.75 -22.31 -14.66
N GLY A 348 -6.25 -21.08 -14.57
CA GLY A 348 -5.79 -20.09 -13.58
C GLY A 348 -5.83 -20.61 -12.14
N GLY A 349 -6.86 -21.38 -11.76
CA GLY A 349 -6.97 -21.99 -10.43
C GLY A 349 -5.87 -23.00 -10.08
N GLN A 350 -5.11 -23.49 -11.05
CA GLN A 350 -3.94 -24.36 -10.81
C GLN A 350 -2.65 -23.53 -10.74
N ILE A 351 -2.45 -22.60 -11.68
CA ILE A 351 -1.19 -21.85 -11.80
C ILE A 351 -1.08 -20.74 -10.75
N ILE A 352 -2.16 -20.02 -10.43
CA ILE A 352 -2.13 -18.87 -9.51
C ILE A 352 -1.66 -19.29 -8.11
N PRO A 353 -2.22 -20.33 -7.47
CA PRO A 353 -1.76 -20.76 -6.16
C PRO A 353 -0.32 -21.32 -6.19
N THR A 354 0.05 -22.04 -7.26
CA THR A 354 1.41 -22.58 -7.41
C THR A 354 2.44 -21.45 -7.60
N ALA A 355 2.12 -20.42 -8.37
CA ALA A 355 2.95 -19.22 -8.53
C ALA A 355 3.14 -18.48 -7.19
N ARG A 356 2.07 -18.39 -6.39
CA ARG A 356 2.15 -17.83 -5.03
C ARG A 356 3.05 -18.66 -4.11
N ARG A 357 2.89 -19.98 -4.12
CA ARG A 357 3.72 -20.89 -3.31
C ARG A 357 5.20 -20.84 -3.66
N VAL A 358 5.55 -20.81 -4.96
CA VAL A 358 6.96 -20.74 -5.39
C VAL A 358 7.58 -19.38 -5.05
N ALA A 359 6.82 -18.28 -5.10
CA ALA A 359 7.29 -16.98 -4.65
C ALA A 359 7.59 -17.00 -3.14
N TYR A 360 6.73 -17.60 -2.32
CA TYR A 360 6.98 -17.74 -0.88
C TYR A 360 8.18 -18.64 -0.56
N SER A 361 8.34 -19.78 -1.22
CA SER A 361 9.49 -20.65 -0.98
C SER A 361 10.80 -19.97 -1.41
N ALA A 362 10.81 -19.30 -2.56
CA ALA A 362 11.95 -18.51 -3.02
C ALA A 362 12.32 -17.37 -2.06
N PHE A 363 11.31 -16.69 -1.49
CA PHE A 363 11.52 -15.61 -0.50
C PHE A 363 12.07 -16.13 0.83
N LEU A 364 11.51 -17.24 1.35
CA LEU A 364 11.96 -17.82 2.62
C LEU A 364 13.40 -18.35 2.58
N MET A 365 13.89 -18.73 1.41
CA MET A 365 15.27 -19.20 1.21
C MET A 365 16.29 -18.06 0.99
N ALA A 366 15.84 -16.82 0.89
CA ALA A 366 16.65 -15.64 0.57
C ALA A 366 16.95 -14.76 1.79
N THR A 367 17.13 -15.39 2.96
CA THR A 367 17.43 -14.69 4.22
C THR A 367 16.45 -13.53 4.49
N PRO A 368 15.17 -13.84 4.73
CA PRO A 368 14.14 -12.82 4.81
C PRO A 368 14.29 -11.94 6.06
N ARG A 369 13.90 -10.66 5.93
CA ARG A 369 13.97 -9.63 6.97
C ARG A 369 12.69 -8.81 6.98
N LEU A 370 12.42 -8.18 8.12
CA LEU A 370 11.36 -7.18 8.25
C LEU A 370 11.94 -5.78 7.99
N MET A 371 11.13 -4.92 7.39
CA MET A 371 11.37 -3.50 7.30
C MET A 371 10.34 -2.75 8.16
N GLU A 372 10.83 -1.81 8.97
CA GLU A 372 10.00 -0.87 9.70
C GLU A 372 9.96 0.48 8.95
N PRO A 373 8.84 1.22 9.03
CA PRO A 373 8.75 2.56 8.46
C PRO A 373 9.46 3.56 9.37
N TYR A 374 10.22 4.47 8.76
CA TYR A 374 10.86 5.59 9.43
C TYR A 374 10.16 6.89 9.08
N TYR A 375 9.93 7.71 10.12
CA TYR A 375 9.49 9.08 9.97
C TYR A 375 10.68 10.01 9.86
N TYR A 376 10.63 10.91 8.89
CA TYR A 376 11.41 12.13 8.90
C TYR A 376 10.73 13.11 9.86
N VAL A 377 11.52 13.63 10.79
CA VAL A 377 11.07 14.54 11.84
C VAL A 377 11.82 15.86 11.70
N GLU A 378 11.05 16.92 11.50
CA GLU A 378 11.56 18.29 11.57
C GLU A 378 11.20 18.86 12.94
N VAL A 379 12.20 19.16 13.75
CA VAL A 379 12.05 19.78 15.06
C VAL A 379 12.50 21.23 14.99
N ILE A 380 11.65 22.14 15.46
CA ILE A 380 11.98 23.54 15.65
C ILE A 380 12.08 23.79 17.15
N ALA A 381 13.26 24.22 17.62
CA ALA A 381 13.52 24.43 19.04
C ALA A 381 14.45 25.63 19.26
N PRO A 382 14.38 26.33 20.42
CA PRO A 382 15.40 27.29 20.83
C PRO A 382 16.76 26.61 21.05
N ALA A 383 17.84 27.40 21.00
CA ALA A 383 19.21 26.92 21.20
C ALA A 383 19.39 26.13 22.52
N ASP A 384 18.75 26.59 23.59
CA ASP A 384 18.85 25.97 24.92
C ASP A 384 18.22 24.56 24.97
N CYS A 385 17.21 24.32 24.13
CA CYS A 385 16.47 23.05 24.08
C CYS A 385 17.08 22.02 23.14
N VAL A 386 18.08 22.38 22.33
CA VAL A 386 18.68 21.45 21.35
C VAL A 386 19.19 20.19 22.05
N SER A 387 19.92 20.32 23.15
CA SER A 387 20.43 19.17 23.92
C SER A 387 19.33 18.24 24.45
N ALA A 388 18.17 18.80 24.83
CA ALA A 388 17.02 18.03 25.26
C ALA A 388 16.41 17.23 24.10
N VAL A 389 16.34 17.81 22.90
CA VAL A 389 15.85 17.14 21.68
C VAL A 389 16.70 15.90 21.37
N TYR A 390 18.03 16.03 21.38
CA TYR A 390 18.95 14.89 21.19
C TYR A 390 18.73 13.80 22.23
N THR A 391 18.51 14.18 23.49
CA THR A 391 18.28 13.23 24.58
C THR A 391 16.98 12.43 24.37
N VAL A 392 15.90 13.09 23.95
CA VAL A 392 14.61 12.41 23.70
C VAL A 392 14.70 11.52 22.46
N LEU A 393 15.33 11.98 21.38
CA LEU A 393 15.55 11.18 20.16
C LEU A 393 16.40 9.94 20.43
N ALA A 394 17.49 10.07 21.19
CA ALA A 394 18.39 8.96 21.50
C ALA A 394 17.70 7.82 22.27
N ARG A 395 16.71 8.13 23.12
CA ARG A 395 15.91 7.12 23.83
C ARG A 395 15.01 6.30 22.91
N ARG A 396 14.70 6.81 21.72
CA ARG A 396 13.72 6.27 20.77
C ARG A 396 14.37 5.83 19.45
N ARG A 397 15.65 5.43 19.50
CA ARG A 397 16.47 5.03 18.33
C ARG A 397 16.50 6.08 17.19
N GLY A 398 16.21 7.34 17.52
CA GLY A 398 16.23 8.43 16.56
C GLY A 398 17.66 8.84 16.23
N HIS A 399 17.92 9.14 14.95
CA HIS A 399 19.21 9.65 14.50
C HIS A 399 19.05 11.04 13.89
N VAL A 400 19.86 11.99 14.34
CA VAL A 400 19.86 13.35 13.83
C VAL A 400 20.72 13.41 12.58
N VAL A 401 20.15 13.92 11.49
CA VAL A 401 20.81 14.08 10.20
C VAL A 401 21.51 15.42 10.11
N GLN A 402 20.80 16.47 10.51
CA GLN A 402 21.26 17.84 10.39
C GLN A 402 20.73 18.67 11.56
N ASP A 403 21.59 19.49 12.13
CA ASP A 403 21.23 20.61 12.98
C ASP A 403 21.68 21.92 12.33
N ALA A 404 20.76 22.86 12.16
CA ALA A 404 21.09 24.15 11.56
C ALA A 404 20.30 25.28 12.23
N PRO A 405 20.91 26.44 12.51
CA PRO A 405 20.17 27.61 12.94
C PRO A 405 19.27 28.08 11.79
N LYS A 406 18.00 28.39 12.10
CA LYS A 406 17.05 28.90 11.10
C LYS A 406 17.41 30.35 10.76
N PRO A 407 17.75 30.67 9.50
CA PRO A 407 18.17 32.02 9.13
C PRO A 407 17.10 33.06 9.49
N GLY A 408 17.50 34.13 10.20
CA GLY A 408 16.60 35.20 10.62
C GLY A 408 15.70 34.88 11.83
N SER A 409 15.94 33.76 12.52
CA SER A 409 15.21 33.37 13.74
C SER A 409 16.19 32.89 14.82
N PRO A 410 15.90 33.07 16.12
CA PRO A 410 16.70 32.51 17.21
C PRO A 410 16.50 30.98 17.37
N LEU A 411 15.70 30.36 16.51
CA LEU A 411 15.37 28.95 16.55
C LEU A 411 16.34 28.11 15.72
N TYR A 412 16.53 26.88 16.14
CA TYR A 412 17.25 25.83 15.44
C TYR A 412 16.24 24.90 14.77
N MET A 413 16.61 24.42 13.59
CA MET A 413 15.94 23.37 12.86
C MET A 413 16.80 22.11 12.98
N ILE A 414 16.20 21.05 13.52
CA ILE A 414 16.84 19.76 13.73
C ILE A 414 16.07 18.74 12.91
N ASN A 415 16.74 18.20 11.90
CA ASN A 415 16.19 17.17 11.01
C ASN A 415 16.69 15.82 11.50
N ALA A 416 15.76 14.92 11.79
CA ALA A 416 16.05 13.60 12.33
C ALA A 416 15.17 12.54 11.70
N TYR A 417 15.57 11.29 11.87
CA TYR A 417 14.78 10.13 11.50
C TYR A 417 14.48 9.31 12.74
N ILE A 418 13.24 8.85 12.88
CA ILE A 418 12.77 8.02 13.99
C ILE A 418 11.96 6.84 13.45
N PRO A 419 12.13 5.61 13.98
CA PRO A 419 11.23 4.51 13.65
C PRO A 419 9.80 4.85 14.05
N CYS A 420 8.82 4.51 13.21
CA CYS A 420 7.40 4.76 13.50
C CYS A 420 6.97 4.11 14.83
N MET A 421 7.44 2.90 15.13
CA MET A 421 7.15 2.20 16.39
C MET A 421 7.60 2.97 17.64
N ASP A 422 8.72 3.70 17.53
CA ASP A 422 9.27 4.48 18.64
C ASP A 422 8.85 5.95 18.58
N SER A 423 8.07 6.34 17.56
CA SER A 423 7.54 7.70 17.42
C SER A 423 6.31 7.96 18.27
N PHE A 424 5.70 6.91 18.83
CA PHE A 424 4.44 7.08 19.56
C PHE A 424 4.62 7.90 20.84
N GLY A 425 3.90 9.01 20.95
CA GLY A 425 4.03 10.00 22.02
C GLY A 425 5.30 10.85 21.95
N PHE A 426 6.08 10.79 20.86
CA PHE A 426 7.33 11.55 20.72
C PHE A 426 7.09 13.06 20.78
N GLU A 427 6.06 13.58 20.10
CA GLU A 427 5.71 15.01 20.15
C GLU A 427 5.41 15.45 21.58
N THR A 428 4.57 14.69 22.28
CA THR A 428 4.15 14.97 23.66
C THR A 428 5.33 14.94 24.62
N ASP A 429 6.21 13.94 24.52
CA ASP A 429 7.42 13.86 25.32
C ASP A 429 8.33 15.06 25.05
N LEU A 430 8.60 15.35 23.77
CA LEU A 430 9.48 16.45 23.38
C LEU A 430 8.99 17.79 23.94
N ARG A 431 7.68 18.06 23.80
CA ARG A 431 7.05 19.26 24.34
C ARG A 431 7.10 19.28 25.86
N THR A 432 6.88 18.15 26.53
CA THR A 432 6.95 18.08 27.99
C THR A 432 8.35 18.35 28.51
N TYR A 433 9.38 17.73 27.93
CA TYR A 433 10.79 17.92 28.30
C TYR A 433 11.30 19.33 28.02
N THR A 434 10.78 19.99 26.99
CA THR A 434 11.18 21.35 26.60
C THR A 434 10.21 22.44 27.09
N GLN A 435 9.27 22.11 27.99
CA GLN A 435 8.26 23.04 28.51
C GLN A 435 7.43 23.72 27.40
N GLY A 436 7.20 23.01 26.30
CA GLY A 436 6.44 23.45 25.13
C GLY A 436 7.22 24.35 24.17
N GLN A 437 8.52 24.55 24.39
CA GLN A 437 9.34 25.42 23.55
C GLN A 437 9.75 24.77 22.23
N ALA A 438 9.99 23.46 22.22
CA ALA A 438 10.25 22.72 20.99
C ALA A 438 8.93 22.19 20.41
N PHE A 439 8.86 22.17 19.08
CA PHE A 439 7.75 21.59 18.34
C PHE A 439 8.30 20.70 17.23
N CYS A 440 7.63 19.59 16.94
CA CYS A 440 8.05 18.68 15.88
C CYS A 440 6.90 18.32 14.95
N LEU A 441 7.24 18.09 13.69
CA LEU A 441 6.36 17.46 12.71
C LEU A 441 7.03 16.18 12.21
N SER A 442 6.26 15.11 12.12
CA SER A 442 6.71 13.81 11.62
C SER A 442 5.97 13.47 10.32
N VAL A 443 6.71 13.06 9.29
CA VAL A 443 6.16 12.60 8.01
C VAL A 443 6.84 11.29 7.62
N PHE A 444 6.12 10.39 6.96
CA PHE A 444 6.72 9.17 6.40
C PHE A 444 7.76 9.52 5.33
N ASP A 445 8.92 8.85 5.40
CA ASP A 445 10.02 9.07 4.47
C ASP A 445 10.42 7.76 3.77
N HIS A 446 10.91 6.77 4.53
CA HIS A 446 11.41 5.53 3.93
C HIS A 446 11.23 4.30 4.84
N TRP A 447 11.56 3.15 4.27
CA TRP A 447 11.56 1.85 4.95
C TRP A 447 13.00 1.43 5.25
N GLN A 448 13.26 0.94 6.45
CA GLN A 448 14.58 0.46 6.85
C GLN A 448 14.48 -0.91 7.50
N LEU A 449 15.54 -1.72 7.32
CA LEU A 449 15.64 -3.05 7.93
C LEU A 449 15.56 -2.97 9.45
N VAL A 450 14.69 -3.79 10.03
CA VAL A 450 14.67 -4.02 11.47
C VAL A 450 15.92 -4.80 11.86
N PRO A 451 16.68 -4.37 12.89
CA PRO A 451 17.82 -5.12 13.35
C PRO A 451 17.41 -6.49 13.91
N GLY A 452 18.21 -7.51 13.62
CA GLY A 452 17.97 -8.90 14.02
C GLY A 452 17.43 -9.79 12.90
N ASP A 453 17.20 -11.05 13.23
CA ASP A 453 16.65 -12.05 12.32
C ASP A 453 15.23 -12.45 12.78
N PRO A 454 14.19 -12.31 11.94
CA PRO A 454 12.84 -12.72 12.30
C PRO A 454 12.68 -14.25 12.46
N LEU A 455 13.52 -15.06 11.80
CA LEU A 455 13.42 -16.53 11.81
C LEU A 455 14.27 -17.20 12.91
N ASP A 456 15.02 -16.42 13.69
CA ASP A 456 15.86 -16.97 14.75
C ASP A 456 15.02 -17.47 15.95
N LYS A 457 14.97 -18.79 16.12
CA LYS A 457 14.25 -19.46 17.20
C LYS A 457 15.04 -19.53 18.51
N SER A 458 16.33 -19.21 18.51
CA SER A 458 17.16 -19.23 19.71
C SER A 458 16.80 -18.09 20.67
N ILE A 459 16.21 -17.02 20.14
CA ILE A 459 15.80 -15.84 20.89
C ILE A 459 14.44 -16.09 21.54
N LEU A 460 14.44 -16.19 22.87
CA LEU A 460 13.22 -16.28 23.67
C LEU A 460 12.69 -14.88 24.00
N ILE A 461 11.52 -14.55 23.46
CA ILE A 461 10.85 -13.28 23.73
C ILE A 461 10.13 -13.34 25.08
N ARG A 462 10.40 -12.39 25.96
CA ARG A 462 9.67 -12.23 27.22
C ARG A 462 8.45 -11.32 27.03
N PRO A 463 7.25 -11.72 27.50
CA PRO A 463 6.08 -10.85 27.42
C PRO A 463 6.28 -9.56 28.22
N LEU A 464 5.77 -8.44 27.69
CA LEU A 464 5.74 -7.12 28.33
C LEU A 464 7.11 -6.49 28.64
N GLU A 465 8.22 -7.07 28.19
CA GLU A 465 9.55 -6.46 28.26
C GLU A 465 9.98 -5.93 26.88
N PRO A 466 10.46 -4.67 26.79
CA PRO A 466 11.03 -4.15 25.55
C PRO A 466 12.30 -4.94 25.21
N GLN A 467 12.39 -5.42 23.98
CA GLN A 467 13.50 -6.25 23.53
C GLN A 467 14.68 -5.39 23.05
N PRO A 468 15.93 -5.87 23.19
CA PRO A 468 17.09 -5.18 22.64
C PRO A 468 17.07 -5.19 21.12
N ALA A 469 17.82 -4.27 20.49
CA ALA A 469 17.82 -4.07 19.04
C ALA A 469 18.00 -5.38 18.24
N SER A 470 18.92 -6.27 18.65
CA SER A 470 19.19 -7.53 17.95
C SER A 470 18.04 -8.54 17.94
N ALA A 471 17.08 -8.40 18.85
CA ALA A 471 15.92 -9.29 19.00
C ALA A 471 14.61 -8.66 18.49
N LEU A 472 14.65 -7.41 18.01
CA LEU A 472 13.44 -6.68 17.59
C LEU A 472 12.73 -7.33 16.42
N ALA A 473 13.47 -7.78 15.40
CA ALA A 473 12.87 -8.41 14.22
C ALA A 473 12.04 -9.65 14.61
N ARG A 474 12.55 -10.47 15.53
CA ARG A 474 11.86 -11.66 16.04
C ARG A 474 10.63 -11.29 16.86
N ASP A 475 10.76 -10.29 17.74
CA ASP A 475 9.67 -9.78 18.57
C ASP A 475 8.50 -9.23 17.73
N PHE A 476 8.81 -8.37 16.76
CA PHE A 476 7.82 -7.80 15.84
C PHE A 476 7.15 -8.89 14.99
N MET A 477 7.91 -9.85 14.47
CA MET A 477 7.35 -10.95 13.70
C MET A 477 6.35 -11.77 14.52
N VAL A 478 6.76 -12.26 15.70
CA VAL A 478 5.91 -13.12 16.54
C VAL A 478 4.65 -12.39 17.01
N LYS A 479 4.78 -11.12 17.46
CA LYS A 479 3.63 -10.33 17.90
C LYS A 479 2.65 -10.05 16.77
N THR A 480 3.15 -9.73 15.57
CA THR A 480 2.31 -9.46 14.40
C THR A 480 1.58 -10.72 13.94
N ARG A 481 2.27 -11.87 13.91
CA ARG A 481 1.67 -13.17 13.59
C ARG A 481 0.59 -13.57 14.59
N ARG A 482 0.84 -13.42 15.90
CA ARG A 482 -0.15 -13.71 16.94
C ARG A 482 -1.41 -12.85 16.80
N ARG A 483 -1.25 -11.56 16.48
CA ARG A 483 -2.38 -10.65 16.25
C ARG A 483 -3.23 -11.08 15.05
N LYS A 484 -2.58 -11.50 13.97
CA LYS A 484 -3.26 -12.01 12.77
C LYS A 484 -3.85 -13.42 12.92
N GLY A 485 -3.66 -14.08 14.08
CA GLY A 485 -4.11 -15.45 14.29
C GLY A 485 -3.28 -16.51 13.58
N LEU A 486 -2.08 -16.15 13.11
CA LEU A 486 -1.14 -17.07 12.46
C LEU A 486 -0.36 -17.89 13.48
N SER A 487 0.20 -19.03 13.05
CA SER A 487 1.14 -19.80 13.86
C SER A 487 2.35 -18.94 14.26
N GLU A 488 2.85 -19.08 15.49
CA GLU A 488 3.96 -18.26 15.98
C GLU A 488 5.20 -18.32 15.08
N ASP A 489 5.56 -19.52 14.64
CA ASP A 489 6.63 -19.74 13.67
C ASP A 489 6.10 -19.86 12.25
N VAL A 490 6.92 -19.38 11.30
CA VAL A 490 6.77 -19.69 9.88
C VAL A 490 7.17 -21.14 9.66
N SER A 491 6.22 -21.98 9.25
CA SER A 491 6.51 -23.34 8.83
C SER A 491 7.02 -23.32 7.39
N ILE A 492 8.31 -23.56 7.21
CA ILE A 492 8.92 -23.74 5.88
C ILE A 492 8.17 -24.87 5.16
N ASN A 493 7.87 -25.98 5.82
CA ASN A 493 7.17 -27.13 5.24
C ASN A 493 5.78 -26.82 4.65
N LYS A 494 5.14 -25.68 4.99
CA LYS A 494 3.83 -25.32 4.44
C LYS A 494 3.89 -25.01 2.94
N PHE A 495 5.02 -24.51 2.45
CA PHE A 495 5.12 -23.98 1.08
C PHE A 495 5.88 -24.90 0.13
N PHE A 496 6.69 -25.82 0.66
CA PHE A 496 7.55 -26.70 -0.11
C PHE A 496 6.83 -28.01 -0.42
N ASP A 497 6.99 -28.51 -1.64
CA ASP A 497 6.52 -29.85 -1.98
C ASP A 497 7.48 -30.91 -1.39
N ASP A 498 6.97 -32.11 -1.09
CA ASP A 498 7.76 -33.23 -0.55
C ASP A 498 9.05 -33.52 -1.35
N PRO A 499 9.06 -33.48 -2.70
CA PRO A 499 10.29 -33.65 -3.48
C PRO A 499 11.33 -32.56 -3.22
N MET A 500 10.89 -31.34 -2.96
CA MET A 500 11.78 -30.22 -2.68
C MET A 500 12.35 -30.30 -1.26
N LEU A 501 11.56 -30.74 -0.28
CA LEU A 501 12.05 -31.02 1.07
C LEU A 501 13.12 -32.12 1.08
N LEU A 502 12.99 -33.12 0.21
CA LEU A 502 14.02 -34.14 -0.02
C LEU A 502 15.31 -33.58 -0.63
N GLU A 503 15.21 -32.64 -1.58
CA GLU A 503 16.38 -31.95 -2.14
C GLU A 503 17.09 -31.07 -1.10
N LEU A 504 16.32 -30.35 -0.29
CA LEU A 504 16.83 -29.57 0.84
C LEU A 504 17.58 -30.46 1.83
N ALA A 505 16.97 -31.56 2.26
CA ALA A 505 17.59 -32.50 3.17
C ALA A 505 18.88 -33.11 2.60
N ARG A 506 18.95 -33.36 1.28
CA ARG A 506 20.17 -33.83 0.62
C ARG A 506 21.27 -32.76 0.61
N GLN A 507 20.92 -31.50 0.42
CA GLN A 507 21.90 -30.39 0.41
C GLN A 507 22.38 -30.01 1.81
N ASP A 508 21.51 -30.02 2.83
CA ASP A 508 21.92 -29.84 4.23
C ASP A 508 22.90 -30.92 4.68
N VAL A 509 22.73 -32.16 4.19
CA VAL A 509 23.69 -33.24 4.41
C VAL A 509 25.02 -32.96 3.70
N MET A 510 25.04 -32.31 2.53
CA MET A 510 26.30 -31.95 1.88
C MET A 510 27.03 -30.77 2.54
N LEU A 511 26.29 -29.78 3.07
CA LEU A 511 26.84 -28.62 3.79
C LEU A 511 27.43 -28.99 5.15
N ASN A 512 26.89 -30.02 5.83
CA ASN A 512 27.42 -30.51 7.11
C ASN A 512 28.62 -31.48 6.97
N TYR A 513 28.98 -31.88 5.74
CA TYR A 513 30.13 -32.76 5.45
C TYR A 513 31.32 -32.03 4.81
N GLN A 514 31.26 -30.70 4.73
CA GLN A 514 32.42 -29.80 4.51
C GLN A 514 32.75 -29.07 5.80
#